data_AF-A0A3A2ZIB4-F1
#
_entry.id   AF-A0A3A2ZIB4-F1
#
_cell.length_a   1.000
_cell.length_b   1.000
_cell.length_c   1.000
_cell.angle_alpha   90.00
_cell.angle_beta   90.00
_cell.angle_gamma   90.00
#
_symmetry.space_group_name_H-M   'P 1'
#
loop_
_entity.id
_entity.type
_entity.pdbx_description
1 polymer ?
#
loop_
_entity_poly.entity_id
_entity_poly.type
_entity_poly.pdbx_seq_one_letter_code
_entity_poly.pdbx_strand_id
1 'polypeptide(L)'
;TREDVVPPIALSKLADNPVNNQPGWNFTQDVRNREMLSPTNERGDRWLLDRILTALWLREQFVEIGATNSQVIWHQKAVADYLSRVDRFLERLLLLVHLTGGQPGRATELLSLRHSNTVQGRHRNMFMEHGL
;
A
#
# COMPACT_ATOMS: atom_id res chain seq x y z
N THR A 1 6.91 18.80 9.13
CA THR A 1 6.70 19.30 7.75
C THR A 1 6.09 18.21 6.88
N ARG A 2 5.79 18.46 5.60
CA ARG A 2 5.26 17.44 4.67
C ARG A 2 6.23 16.25 4.51
N GLU A 3 7.52 16.48 4.73
CA GLU A 3 8.59 15.46 4.76
C GLU A 3 8.46 14.52 5.96
N ASP A 4 7.86 14.98 7.08
CA ASP A 4 7.56 14.10 8.21
C ASP A 4 6.36 13.17 7.93
N VAL A 5 5.55 13.45 6.89
CA VAL A 5 4.26 12.78 6.63
C VAL A 5 4.40 11.57 5.69
N VAL A 6 5.31 11.62 4.72
CA VAL A 6 5.53 10.56 3.73
C VAL A 6 6.97 10.07 3.85
N PRO A 7 7.20 8.77 4.14
CA PRO A 7 8.55 8.26 4.27
C PRO A 7 9.29 8.41 2.93
N PRO A 8 10.59 8.73 2.94
CA PRO A 8 11.38 8.67 1.72
C PRO A 8 11.44 7.21 1.25
N ILE A 9 10.85 6.92 0.09
CA ILE A 9 10.90 5.59 -0.54
C ILE A 9 11.88 5.67 -1.71
N ALA A 10 13.02 5.01 -1.58
CA ALA A 10 13.96 4.87 -2.69
C ALA A 10 13.44 3.78 -3.64
N LEU A 11 12.51 4.14 -4.52
CA LEU A 11 11.84 3.20 -5.44
C LEU A 11 12.85 2.36 -6.23
N SER A 12 13.97 2.95 -6.64
CA SER A 12 15.05 2.26 -7.37
C SER A 12 15.76 1.16 -6.59
N LYS A 13 15.61 1.15 -5.26
CA LYS A 13 16.17 0.14 -4.36
C LYS A 13 15.15 -0.93 -3.98
N LEU A 14 13.88 -0.77 -4.36
CA LEU A 14 12.89 -1.82 -4.17
C LEU A 14 13.18 -2.98 -5.11
N ALA A 15 13.16 -4.17 -4.54
CA ALA A 15 13.27 -5.41 -5.27
C ALA A 15 11.94 -6.16 -5.25
N ASP A 16 11.63 -6.89 -6.32
CA ASP A 16 10.53 -7.85 -6.32
C ASP A 16 11.03 -9.21 -6.82
N ASN A 17 10.29 -10.26 -6.46
CA ASN A 17 10.49 -11.60 -6.99
C ASN A 17 9.28 -11.97 -7.87
N PRO A 18 9.34 -11.74 -9.19
CA PRO A 18 8.20 -11.96 -10.09
C PRO A 18 7.82 -13.43 -10.23
N VAL A 19 8.75 -14.36 -9.97
CA VAL A 19 8.50 -15.81 -10.02
C VAL A 19 7.98 -16.39 -8.70
N ASN A 20 7.78 -15.54 -7.67
CA ASN A 20 7.15 -15.98 -6.43
C ASN A 20 5.63 -16.15 -6.64
N ASN A 21 5.16 -17.37 -6.35
CA ASN A 21 3.80 -17.83 -6.60
C ASN A 21 2.98 -18.00 -5.31
N GLN A 22 3.52 -17.60 -4.16
CA GLN A 22 2.81 -17.67 -2.89
C GLN A 22 1.55 -16.79 -2.94
N PRO A 23 0.38 -17.30 -2.49
CA PRO A 23 -0.82 -16.48 -2.31
C PRO A 23 -0.54 -15.28 -1.42
N GLY A 24 -1.02 -14.11 -1.81
CA GLY A 24 -0.80 -12.86 -1.08
C GLY A 24 0.54 -12.18 -1.37
N TRP A 25 1.46 -12.82 -2.10
CA TRP A 25 2.77 -12.24 -2.37
C TRP A 25 2.70 -10.93 -3.16
N ASN A 26 3.47 -9.95 -2.70
CA ASN A 26 3.81 -8.72 -3.39
C ASN A 26 5.18 -8.20 -2.89
N PHE A 27 5.73 -7.16 -3.52
CA PHE A 27 7.07 -6.65 -3.22
C PHE A 27 7.26 -6.19 -1.75
N THR A 28 6.20 -5.83 -1.02
CA THR A 28 6.30 -5.42 0.39
C THR A 28 6.73 -6.56 1.33
N GLN A 29 6.65 -7.80 0.83
CA GLN A 29 7.04 -9.01 1.56
C GLN A 29 8.43 -9.52 1.16
N ASP A 30 9.10 -8.86 0.20
CA ASP A 30 10.47 -9.21 -0.18
C ASP A 30 11.46 -8.83 0.94
N VAL A 31 12.27 -9.79 1.38
CA VAL A 31 13.23 -9.59 2.47
C VAL A 31 14.26 -8.50 2.15
N ARG A 32 14.57 -8.28 0.86
CA ARG A 32 15.49 -7.23 0.40
C ARG A 32 14.94 -5.82 0.66
N ASN A 33 13.63 -5.69 0.82
CA ASN A 33 12.96 -4.42 1.09
C ASN A 33 12.74 -4.14 2.58
N ARG A 34 13.08 -5.09 3.48
CA ARG A 34 12.72 -5.03 4.91
C ARG A 34 13.24 -3.77 5.59
N GLU A 35 14.51 -3.43 5.40
CA GLU A 35 15.12 -2.25 6.05
C GLU A 35 14.43 -0.95 5.62
N MET A 36 13.98 -0.86 4.37
CA MET A 36 13.37 0.36 3.84
C MET A 36 11.86 0.46 4.15
N LEU A 37 11.13 -0.65 4.06
CA LEU A 37 9.68 -0.67 4.26
C LEU A 37 9.27 -0.90 5.71
N SER A 38 10.18 -1.37 6.56
CA SER A 38 9.87 -1.74 7.94
C SER A 38 11.01 -1.41 8.89
N PRO A 39 11.39 -0.12 9.04
CA PRO A 39 12.41 0.27 10.00
C PRO A 39 12.05 -0.10 11.45
N THR A 40 10.76 -0.33 11.72
CA THR A 40 10.24 -0.68 13.06
C THR A 40 9.67 -2.09 13.16
N ASN A 41 9.52 -2.84 12.06
CA ASN A 41 8.75 -4.09 12.03
C ASN A 41 9.35 -5.16 11.11
N GLU A 42 8.83 -6.38 11.24
CA GLU A 42 9.30 -7.52 10.47
C GLU A 42 8.74 -7.61 9.04
N ARG A 43 7.65 -6.87 8.72
CA ARG A 43 6.94 -6.90 7.42
C ARG A 43 6.47 -5.51 6.99
N GLY A 44 6.62 -5.19 5.70
CA GLY A 44 6.29 -3.89 5.11
C GLY A 44 4.80 -3.61 4.95
N ASP A 45 3.99 -4.66 4.96
CA ASP A 45 2.54 -4.59 4.79
C ASP A 45 1.81 -3.90 5.96
N ARG A 46 2.43 -3.79 7.14
CA ARG A 46 1.84 -3.16 8.33
C ARG A 46 2.16 -1.68 8.50
N TRP A 47 3.05 -1.13 7.68
CA TRP A 47 3.61 0.21 7.89
C TRP A 47 2.56 1.31 8.15
N LEU A 48 1.48 1.35 7.35
CA LEU A 48 0.42 2.36 7.50
C LEU A 48 -0.34 2.18 8.82
N LEU A 49 -0.64 0.94 9.18
CA LEU A 49 -1.32 0.61 10.43
C LEU A 49 -0.47 1.02 11.63
N ASP A 50 0.81 0.64 11.63
CA ASP A 50 1.70 0.97 12.73
C ASP A 50 1.84 2.49 12.87
N ARG A 51 1.98 3.19 11.74
CA ARG A 51 2.04 4.65 11.71
C ARG A 51 0.79 5.31 12.31
N ILE A 52 -0.40 4.79 11.99
CA ILE A 52 -1.66 5.29 12.59
C ILE A 52 -1.67 5.07 14.10
N LEU A 53 -1.14 3.93 14.57
CA LEU A 53 -1.14 3.60 16.00
C LEU A 53 -0.05 4.33 16.81
N THR A 54 1.08 4.69 16.19
CA THR A 54 2.22 5.33 16.88
C THR A 54 2.19 6.85 16.84
N ALA A 55 1.70 7.46 15.75
CA ALA A 55 1.69 8.91 15.63
C ALA A 55 0.47 9.49 16.36
N LEU A 56 0.69 10.31 17.40
CA LEU A 56 -0.36 10.82 18.28
C LEU A 56 -1.55 11.43 17.51
N TRP A 57 -1.27 12.34 16.57
CA TRP A 57 -2.30 13.02 15.79
C TRP A 57 -3.08 12.08 14.84
N LEU A 58 -2.45 11.03 14.31
CA LEU A 58 -3.16 10.02 13.50
C LEU A 58 -3.99 9.11 14.39
N ARG A 59 -3.46 8.75 15.56
CA ARG A 59 -4.18 7.94 16.53
C ARG A 59 -5.44 8.68 16.98
N GLU A 60 -5.33 9.94 17.39
CA GLU A 60 -6.48 10.80 17.75
C GLU A 60 -7.50 10.95 16.62
N GLN A 61 -7.05 10.92 15.36
CA GLN A 61 -7.93 11.03 14.20
C GLN A 61 -8.65 9.72 13.86
N PHE A 62 -7.98 8.57 13.99
CA PHE A 62 -8.46 7.29 13.46
C PHE A 62 -8.92 6.29 14.53
N VAL A 63 -8.51 6.47 15.79
CA VAL A 63 -8.68 5.48 16.86
C VAL A 63 -9.08 6.13 18.18
N GLU A 64 -10.09 5.57 18.83
CA GLU A 64 -10.36 5.79 20.26
C GLU A 64 -9.81 4.61 21.08
N ILE A 65 -9.30 4.90 22.27
CA ILE A 65 -8.97 3.86 23.25
C ILE A 65 -10.23 3.60 24.07
N GLY A 66 -10.82 2.41 23.91
CA GLY A 66 -11.97 2.00 24.71
C GLY A 66 -11.64 1.96 26.20
N ALA A 67 -12.60 2.35 27.04
CA ALA A 67 -12.46 2.42 28.50
C ALA A 67 -12.17 1.06 29.16
N THR A 68 -12.40 -0.04 28.46
CA THR A 68 -12.21 -1.41 28.96
C THR A 68 -11.15 -2.13 28.11
N ASN A 69 -10.12 -2.67 28.77
CA ASN A 69 -9.06 -3.49 28.16
C ASN A 69 -8.18 -2.85 27.06
N SER A 70 -8.12 -1.52 26.98
CA SER A 70 -7.31 -0.82 25.95
C SER A 70 -7.68 -1.22 24.51
N GLN A 71 -8.94 -1.58 24.26
CA GLN A 71 -9.39 -1.97 22.92
C GLN A 71 -9.28 -0.77 21.96
N VAL A 72 -8.64 -0.99 20.82
CA VAL A 72 -8.56 -0.02 19.71
C VAL A 72 -9.92 0.00 19.00
N ILE A 73 -10.64 1.11 19.08
CA ILE A 73 -11.91 1.32 18.38
C ILE A 73 -11.67 2.27 17.22
N TRP A 74 -11.95 1.82 15.99
CA TRP A 74 -11.76 2.63 14.80
C TRP A 74 -12.87 3.66 14.62
N HIS A 75 -12.48 4.91 14.36
CA HIS A 75 -13.38 5.95 13.89
C HIS A 75 -13.84 5.64 12.46
N GLN A 76 -14.99 4.99 12.34
CA GLN A 76 -15.54 4.52 11.06
C GLN A 76 -15.62 5.63 10.01
N LYS A 77 -16.01 6.84 10.40
CA LYS A 77 -16.07 8.00 9.49
C LYS A 77 -14.68 8.39 8.95
N ALA A 78 -13.67 8.47 9.81
CA ALA A 78 -12.31 8.82 9.39
C ALA A 78 -11.70 7.76 8.47
N VAL A 79 -11.95 6.48 8.77
CA VAL A 79 -11.55 5.35 7.90
C VAL A 79 -12.25 5.42 6.55
N ALA A 80 -13.58 5.62 6.54
CA ALA A 80 -14.35 5.74 5.31
C ALA A 80 -13.91 6.94 4.45
N ASP A 81 -13.66 8.10 5.08
CA ASP A 81 -13.16 9.29 4.39
C ASP A 81 -11.77 9.07 3.79
N TYR A 82 -10.89 8.34 4.49
CA TYR A 82 -9.58 7.96 3.97
C TYR A 82 -9.71 7.02 2.76
N LEU A 83 -10.51 5.95 2.87
CA LEU A 83 -10.72 5.00 1.78
C LEU A 83 -11.32 5.69 0.55
N SER A 84 -12.30 6.57 0.73
CA SER A 84 -12.85 7.37 -0.38
C SER A 84 -11.81 8.27 -1.06
N ARG A 85 -10.84 8.81 -0.29
CA ARG A 85 -9.72 9.57 -0.87
C ARG A 85 -8.76 8.67 -1.64
N VAL A 86 -8.51 7.45 -1.16
CA VAL A 86 -7.70 6.43 -1.87
C VAL A 86 -8.38 6.05 -3.18
N ASP A 87 -9.68 5.77 -3.17
CA ASP A 87 -10.45 5.44 -4.39
C ASP A 87 -10.34 6.55 -5.43
N ARG A 88 -10.60 7.81 -5.03
CA ARG A 88 -10.48 8.97 -5.91
C ARG A 88 -9.05 9.19 -6.42
N PHE A 89 -8.05 8.87 -5.60
CA PHE A 89 -6.66 8.93 -6.04
C PHE A 89 -6.37 7.86 -7.10
N LEU A 90 -6.80 6.62 -6.86
CA LEU A 90 -6.63 5.51 -7.80
C LEU A 90 -7.37 5.77 -9.12
N GLU A 91 -8.58 6.32 -9.08
CA GLU A 91 -9.32 6.74 -10.29
C GLU A 91 -8.53 7.75 -11.13
N ARG A 92 -7.94 8.76 -10.48
CA ARG A 92 -7.13 9.77 -11.17
C ARG A 92 -5.81 9.18 -11.70
N LEU A 93 -5.17 8.32 -10.91
CA LEU A 93 -3.97 7.60 -11.33
C LEU A 93 -4.28 6.73 -12.56
N LEU A 94 -5.44 6.07 -12.58
CA LEU A 94 -5.91 5.27 -13.70
C LEU A 94 -6.00 6.09 -14.99
N LEU A 95 -6.61 7.28 -14.90
CA LEU A 95 -6.71 8.21 -16.02
C LEU A 95 -5.32 8.65 -16.50
N LEU A 96 -4.41 8.95 -15.58
CA LEU A 96 -3.04 9.35 -15.93
C LEU A 96 -2.31 8.21 -16.64
N VAL A 97 -2.33 6.99 -16.09
CA VAL A 97 -1.73 5.80 -16.71
C VAL A 97 -2.31 5.56 -18.11
N HIS A 98 -3.63 5.71 -18.28
CA HIS A 98 -4.28 5.54 -19.58
C HIS A 98 -3.82 6.60 -20.60
N LEU A 99 -3.64 7.85 -20.18
CA LEU A 99 -3.22 8.96 -21.04
C LEU A 99 -1.72 8.94 -21.35
N THR A 100 -0.88 8.44 -20.44
CA THR A 100 0.59 8.50 -20.56
C THR A 100 1.25 7.17 -20.95
N GLY A 101 0.51 6.05 -20.93
CA GLY A 101 1.02 4.68 -21.16
C GLY A 101 1.54 4.35 -22.58
N GLY A 102 1.72 5.36 -23.44
CA GLY A 102 2.27 5.22 -24.80
C GLY A 102 1.30 4.61 -25.80
N GLN A 103 0.93 3.33 -25.63
CA GLN A 103 -0.22 2.74 -26.29
C GLN A 103 -1.46 2.91 -25.41
N PRO A 104 -2.67 3.03 -25.98
CA PRO A 104 -3.89 2.97 -25.19
C PRO A 104 -3.88 1.61 -24.47
N GLY A 105 -3.62 1.61 -23.16
CA GLY A 105 -3.68 0.39 -22.36
C GLY A 105 -5.05 -0.24 -22.61
N ARG A 106 -5.08 -1.51 -23.03
CA ARG A 106 -6.36 -2.15 -23.37
C ARG A 106 -7.22 -2.06 -22.11
N ALA A 107 -8.44 -1.55 -22.22
CA ALA A 107 -9.30 -1.31 -21.04
C ALA A 107 -9.42 -2.55 -20.13
N THR A 108 -9.29 -3.75 -20.70
CA THR A 108 -9.26 -5.04 -20.00
C THR A 108 -8.01 -5.28 -19.14
N GLU A 109 -6.84 -4.77 -19.54
CA GLU A 109 -5.59 -4.85 -18.76
C GLU A 109 -5.68 -3.92 -17.54
N LEU A 110 -6.26 -2.74 -17.73
CA LEU A 110 -6.46 -1.74 -16.68
C LEU A 110 -7.39 -2.24 -15.56
N LEU A 111 -8.50 -2.90 -15.93
CA LEU A 111 -9.46 -3.48 -14.99
C LEU A 111 -9.00 -4.79 -14.34
N SER A 112 -7.88 -5.35 -14.80
CA SER A 112 -7.32 -6.59 -14.27
C SER A 112 -6.02 -6.40 -13.49
N LEU A 113 -5.66 -5.15 -13.16
CA LEU A 113 -4.50 -4.85 -12.33
C LEU A 113 -4.60 -5.51 -10.95
N ARG A 114 -3.52 -6.18 -10.56
CA ARG A 114 -3.35 -6.95 -9.33
C ARG A 114 -1.98 -6.62 -8.78
N HIS A 115 -1.95 -6.09 -7.56
CA HIS A 115 -0.71 -5.79 -6.84
C HIS A 115 -0.19 -7.01 -6.06
N SER A 116 -1.03 -8.01 -5.84
CA SER A 116 -0.73 -9.19 -5.04
C SER A 116 -1.26 -10.46 -5.71
N ASN A 117 -0.54 -11.57 -5.53
CA ASN A 117 -0.96 -12.88 -6.02
C ASN A 117 -2.27 -13.31 -5.36
N THR A 118 -3.21 -13.84 -6.15
CA THR A 118 -4.50 -14.27 -5.60
C THR A 118 -4.43 -15.70 -5.08
N VAL A 119 -5.35 -16.03 -4.16
CA VAL A 119 -5.51 -17.39 -3.61
C VAL A 119 -5.83 -18.41 -4.71
N GLN A 120 -6.42 -17.98 -5.83
CA GLN A 120 -6.78 -18.83 -6.97
C GLN A 120 -5.60 -19.08 -7.93
N GLY A 121 -4.36 -18.86 -7.50
CA GLY A 121 -3.16 -19.11 -8.30
C GLY A 121 -2.96 -18.12 -9.46
N ARG A 122 -3.67 -17.00 -9.48
CA ARG A 122 -3.44 -15.95 -10.49
C ARG A 122 -2.30 -15.05 -10.03
N HIS A 123 -1.25 -14.96 -10.84
CA HIS A 123 -0.16 -14.03 -10.61
C HIS A 123 -0.66 -12.59 -10.61
N ARG A 124 -0.03 -11.78 -9.75
CA ARG A 124 -0.04 -10.32 -9.90
C ARG A 124 0.51 -9.94 -11.26
N ASN A 125 0.13 -8.75 -11.74
CA ASN A 125 0.62 -8.17 -12.99
C ASN A 125 1.24 -6.79 -12.78
N MET A 126 1.37 -6.34 -11.53
CA MET A 126 2.26 -5.27 -11.13
C MET A 126 3.52 -5.86 -10.49
N PHE A 127 4.67 -5.39 -10.95
CA PHE A 127 5.99 -5.78 -10.51
C PHE A 127 6.81 -4.51 -10.26
N MET A 128 7.80 -4.58 -9.38
CA MET A 128 8.74 -3.48 -9.13
C MET A 128 10.12 -3.89 -9.62
N GLU A 129 10.72 -3.08 -10.50
CA GLU A 129 12.06 -3.29 -11.01
C GLU A 129 12.81 -1.96 -11.17
N HIS A 130 13.85 -1.75 -10.34
CA HIS A 130 14.70 -0.55 -10.40
C HIS A 130 13.93 0.79 -10.35
N GLY A 131 12.77 0.79 -9.69
CA GLY A 131 11.93 1.99 -9.51
C GLY A 131 10.89 2.21 -10.60
N LEU A 132 10.69 1.23 -11.48
CA LEU A 132 9.60 1.11 -12.45
C LEU A 132 8.63 0.01 -12.04
#